data_AF-A0A679KIX6-F1
#
_entry.id   AF-A0A679KIX6-F1
#
_cell.length_a   1.000
_cell.length_b   1.000
_cell.length_c   1.000
_cell.angle_alpha   90.00
_cell.angle_beta   90.00
_cell.angle_gamma   90.00
#
_symmetry.space_group_name_H-M   'P 1'
#
loop_
_entity.id
_entity.type
_entity.pdbx_description
1 polymer ?
#
loop_
_entity_poly.entity_id
_entity_poly.type
_entity_poly.pdbx_seq_one_letter_code
_entity_poly.pdbx_strand_id
1 'polypeptide(L)'
;MLALSSGGGAIAQTDTGRQASSDVATIERCVASAKDDGARLSCIGRVSQPCIDAPDGSGSSTMGMNGCYAREIAAWDTRLNRTYKDVGASMSESADLSLRDTQRAWIAFRDKACDWPSLVYPGGSIIGPLSGECLQTQTGRRALDLDRIKAALTER
;
A
#
# COMPACT_ATOMS: atom_id res chain seq x y z
N MET A 1 -12.05 -29.90 -43.03
CA MET A 1 -11.17 -28.70 -42.98
C MET A 1 -11.35 -28.08 -41.60
N LEU A 2 -10.24 -27.98 -40.85
CA LEU A 2 -10.18 -27.36 -39.52
C LEU A 2 -10.35 -25.83 -39.61
N ALA A 3 -10.99 -25.24 -38.59
CA ALA A 3 -10.75 -23.89 -38.03
C ALA A 3 -11.95 -23.50 -37.13
N LEU A 4 -11.86 -22.89 -35.95
CA LEU A 4 -10.76 -22.32 -35.16
C LEU A 4 -11.26 -22.22 -33.70
N SER A 5 -10.49 -22.72 -32.76
CA SER A 5 -10.67 -22.55 -31.32
C SER A 5 -10.38 -21.09 -30.92
N SER A 6 -11.30 -20.43 -30.23
CA SER A 6 -11.05 -19.13 -29.57
C SER A 6 -11.30 -19.28 -28.08
N GLY A 7 -10.25 -19.43 -27.29
CA GLY A 7 -10.37 -19.56 -25.84
C GLY A 7 -9.03 -19.40 -25.14
N GLY A 8 -8.66 -18.16 -24.81
CA GLY A 8 -7.49 -17.88 -23.98
C GLY A 8 -7.34 -16.38 -23.74
N GLY A 9 -7.87 -15.87 -22.62
CA GLY A 9 -7.66 -14.47 -22.26
C GLY A 9 -8.39 -13.94 -21.01
N ALA A 10 -9.43 -14.61 -20.49
CA ALA A 10 -10.28 -14.01 -19.45
C ALA A 10 -9.92 -14.35 -17.98
N ILE A 11 -9.00 -15.29 -17.72
CA ILE A 11 -8.80 -15.85 -16.36
C ILE A 11 -7.79 -15.03 -15.52
N ALA A 12 -6.80 -14.38 -16.13
CA ALA A 12 -5.74 -13.68 -15.38
C ALA A 12 -6.18 -12.35 -14.74
N GLN A 13 -7.15 -11.65 -15.35
CA GLN A 13 -7.60 -10.34 -14.86
C GLN A 13 -8.53 -10.45 -13.65
N THR A 14 -9.33 -11.52 -13.54
CA THR A 14 -10.29 -11.71 -12.46
C THR A 14 -9.63 -12.12 -11.14
N ASP A 15 -8.55 -12.90 -11.20
CA ASP A 15 -7.82 -13.36 -10.02
C ASP A 15 -7.02 -12.21 -9.36
N THR A 16 -6.36 -11.39 -10.17
CA THR A 16 -5.62 -10.21 -9.70
C THR A 16 -6.54 -9.19 -8.99
N GLY A 17 -7.72 -8.93 -9.54
CA GLY A 17 -8.70 -8.03 -8.93
C GLY A 17 -9.28 -8.56 -7.61
N ARG A 18 -9.51 -9.87 -7.52
CA ARG A 18 -9.93 -10.53 -6.28
C ARG A 18 -8.84 -10.45 -5.21
N GLN A 19 -7.59 -10.71 -5.59
CA GLN A 19 -6.45 -10.62 -4.67
C GLN A 19 -6.29 -9.21 -4.10
N ALA A 20 -6.32 -8.18 -4.96
CA ALA A 20 -6.23 -6.79 -4.52
C ALA A 20 -7.34 -6.41 -3.53
N SER A 21 -8.58 -6.85 -3.78
CA SER A 21 -9.72 -6.60 -2.87
C SER A 21 -9.54 -7.31 -1.51
N SER A 22 -9.02 -8.53 -1.52
CA SER A 22 -8.72 -9.31 -0.30
C SER A 22 -7.60 -8.67 0.54
N ASP A 23 -6.57 -8.14 -0.13
CA ASP A 23 -5.44 -7.46 0.52
C ASP A 23 -5.91 -6.19 1.24
N VAL A 24 -6.75 -5.37 0.59
CA VAL A 24 -7.38 -4.20 1.21
C VAL A 24 -8.21 -4.60 2.43
N ALA A 25 -9.07 -5.62 2.30
CA ALA A 25 -9.91 -6.09 3.41
C ALA A 25 -9.09 -6.63 4.61
N THR A 26 -7.90 -7.19 4.35
CA THR A 26 -7.00 -7.67 5.39
C THR A 26 -6.45 -6.51 6.23
N ILE A 27 -5.98 -5.45 5.58
CA ILE A 27 -5.50 -4.24 6.26
C ILE A 27 -6.64 -3.56 7.02
N GLU A 28 -7.81 -3.39 6.39
CA GLU A 28 -8.97 -2.74 7.00
C GLU A 28 -9.45 -3.45 8.27
N ARG A 29 -9.53 -4.79 8.25
CA ARG A 29 -9.87 -5.57 9.44
C ARG A 29 -8.84 -5.39 10.56
N CYS A 30 -7.56 -5.36 10.23
CA CYS A 30 -6.52 -5.10 11.21
C CYS A 30 -6.69 -3.72 11.86
N VAL A 31 -6.79 -2.67 11.04
CA VAL A 31 -6.91 -1.28 11.51
C VAL A 31 -8.18 -1.06 12.33
N ALA A 32 -9.31 -1.68 11.94
CA ALA A 32 -10.56 -1.61 12.68
C ALA A 32 -10.50 -2.30 14.06
N SER A 33 -9.68 -3.35 14.19
CA SER A 33 -9.52 -4.09 15.45
C SER A 33 -8.50 -3.47 16.42
N ALA A 34 -7.62 -2.60 15.91
CA ALA A 34 -6.55 -1.97 16.67
C ALA A 34 -7.08 -1.05 17.77
N LYS A 35 -6.47 -1.15 18.96
CA LYS A 35 -6.93 -0.43 20.17
C LYS A 35 -6.31 0.94 20.35
N ASP A 36 -5.15 1.16 19.75
CA ASP A 36 -4.39 2.39 19.81
C ASP A 36 -3.57 2.56 18.53
N ASP A 37 -2.88 3.69 18.42
CA ASP A 37 -2.09 4.01 17.25
C ASP A 37 -0.86 3.12 17.07
N GLY A 38 -0.29 2.61 18.16
CA GLY A 38 0.79 1.63 18.10
C GLY A 38 0.32 0.32 17.47
N ALA A 39 -0.85 -0.17 17.90
CA ALA A 39 -1.49 -1.34 17.32
C ALA A 39 -1.87 -1.15 15.84
N ARG A 40 -2.24 0.07 15.43
CA ARG A 40 -2.50 0.40 14.01
C ARG A 40 -1.22 0.32 13.17
N LEU A 41 -0.10 0.81 13.69
CA LEU A 41 1.19 0.72 12.98
C LEU A 41 1.60 -0.74 12.73
N SER A 42 1.26 -1.66 13.65
CA SER A 42 1.50 -3.10 13.48
C SER A 42 0.66 -3.75 12.36
N CYS A 43 -0.29 -3.04 11.75
CA CYS A 43 -1.00 -3.53 10.57
C CYS A 43 -0.18 -3.42 9.28
N ILE A 44 0.91 -2.65 9.28
CA ILE A 44 1.84 -2.55 8.16
C ILE A 44 2.61 -3.86 8.04
N GLY A 45 2.61 -4.45 6.85
CA GLY A 45 3.20 -5.75 6.53
C GLY A 45 2.24 -6.93 6.66
N ARG A 46 0.94 -6.70 6.94
CA ARG A 46 -0.03 -7.79 7.16
C ARG A 46 -0.36 -8.59 5.90
N VAL A 47 -0.13 -8.00 4.73
CA VAL A 47 -0.20 -8.61 3.40
C VAL A 47 1.19 -9.06 2.94
N SER A 48 2.22 -8.22 3.10
CA SER A 48 3.57 -8.51 2.58
C SER A 48 4.25 -9.65 3.32
N GLN A 49 4.20 -9.69 4.66
CA GLN A 49 4.97 -10.68 5.44
C GLN A 49 4.47 -12.12 5.21
N PRO A 50 3.17 -12.44 5.28
CA PRO A 50 2.70 -13.79 4.98
C PRO A 50 2.95 -14.21 3.52
N CYS A 51 3.04 -13.24 2.60
CA CYS A 51 3.41 -13.49 1.21
C CYS A 51 4.90 -13.86 1.08
N ILE A 52 5.79 -13.15 1.78
CA ILE A 52 7.24 -13.42 1.80
C ILE A 52 7.51 -14.77 2.45
N ASP A 53 6.85 -15.06 3.57
CA ASP A 53 7.00 -16.27 4.38
C ASP A 53 6.21 -17.48 3.83
N ALA A 54 5.67 -17.37 2.61
CA ALA A 54 4.87 -18.43 2.00
C ALA A 54 5.68 -19.74 1.95
N PRO A 55 5.15 -20.88 2.43
CA PRO A 55 5.91 -22.14 2.53
C PRO A 55 6.38 -22.71 1.18
N ASP A 56 5.75 -22.30 0.08
CA ASP A 56 6.15 -22.66 -1.29
C ASP A 56 7.39 -21.88 -1.78
N GLY A 57 7.88 -20.92 -0.97
CA GLY A 57 9.04 -20.09 -1.26
C GLY A 57 8.80 -19.01 -2.32
N SER A 58 7.58 -18.87 -2.83
CA SER A 58 7.23 -17.96 -3.93
C SER A 58 7.58 -16.49 -3.63
N GLY A 59 7.47 -16.08 -2.36
CA GLY A 59 7.79 -14.73 -1.89
C GLY A 59 9.23 -14.49 -1.45
N SER A 60 10.06 -15.53 -1.35
CA SER A 60 11.39 -15.42 -0.71
C SER A 60 12.52 -14.93 -1.64
N SER A 61 12.33 -15.02 -2.96
CA SER A 61 13.27 -14.43 -3.92
C SER A 61 13.18 -12.90 -3.92
N THR A 62 14.21 -12.18 -4.39
CA THR A 62 14.16 -10.71 -4.55
C THR A 62 12.94 -10.26 -5.35
N MET A 63 12.63 -10.97 -6.44
CA MET A 63 11.45 -10.71 -7.27
C MET A 63 10.15 -10.98 -6.50
N GLY A 64 10.10 -12.08 -5.74
CA GLY A 64 8.97 -12.43 -4.88
C GLY A 64 8.71 -11.38 -3.81
N MET A 65 9.74 -10.97 -3.09
CA MET A 65 9.67 -9.90 -2.08
C MET A 65 9.13 -8.60 -2.67
N ASN A 66 9.65 -8.17 -3.83
CA ASN A 66 9.15 -6.99 -4.53
C ASN A 66 7.65 -7.11 -4.87
N GLY A 67 7.19 -8.28 -5.31
CA GLY A 67 5.77 -8.56 -5.56
C GLY A 67 4.91 -8.49 -4.30
N CYS A 68 5.40 -9.05 -3.19
CA CYS A 68 4.72 -9.00 -1.90
C CYS A 68 4.60 -7.57 -1.35
N TYR A 69 5.66 -6.77 -1.42
CA TYR A 69 5.59 -5.36 -1.04
C TYR A 69 4.69 -4.55 -1.97
N ALA A 70 4.72 -4.79 -3.28
CA ALA A 70 3.83 -4.11 -4.23
C ALA A 70 2.35 -4.34 -3.92
N ARG A 71 1.98 -5.56 -3.52
CA ARG A 71 0.61 -5.88 -3.06
C ARG A 71 0.20 -5.07 -1.84
N GLU A 72 1.05 -5.01 -0.82
CA GLU A 72 0.73 -4.22 0.37
C GLU A 72 0.68 -2.72 0.07
N ILE A 73 1.62 -2.19 -0.72
CA ILE A 73 1.62 -0.78 -1.15
C ILE A 73 0.30 -0.45 -1.85
N ALA A 74 -0.15 -1.29 -2.79
CA ALA A 74 -1.40 -1.07 -3.50
C ALA A 74 -2.63 -1.10 -2.57
N ALA A 75 -2.63 -1.98 -1.58
CA ALA A 75 -3.71 -2.08 -0.60
C ALA A 75 -3.75 -0.85 0.33
N TRP A 76 -2.60 -0.41 0.86
CA TRP A 76 -2.51 0.82 1.64
C TRP A 76 -2.84 2.06 0.81
N ASP A 77 -2.40 2.14 -0.45
CA ASP A 77 -2.67 3.27 -1.33
C ASP A 77 -4.16 3.38 -1.69
N THR A 78 -4.84 2.24 -1.91
CA THR A 78 -6.29 2.20 -2.09
C THR A 78 -7.02 2.81 -0.88
N ARG A 79 -6.60 2.41 0.33
CA ARG A 79 -7.16 2.93 1.58
C ARG A 79 -6.83 4.42 1.77
N LEU A 80 -5.57 4.81 1.55
CA LEU A 80 -5.08 6.18 1.64
C LEU A 80 -5.90 7.11 0.74
N ASN A 81 -6.06 6.77 -0.54
CA ASN A 81 -6.79 7.59 -1.49
C ASN A 81 -8.28 7.71 -1.15
N ARG A 82 -8.89 6.67 -0.57
CA ARG A 82 -10.26 6.75 -0.07
C ARG A 82 -10.37 7.73 1.09
N THR A 83 -9.56 7.56 2.13
CA THR A 83 -9.56 8.46 3.29
C THR A 83 -9.20 9.90 2.90
N TYR A 84 -8.25 10.09 1.98
CA TYR A 84 -7.89 11.42 1.46
C TYR A 84 -9.10 12.14 0.85
N LYS A 85 -9.88 11.45 0.02
CA LYS A 85 -11.11 12.01 -0.59
C LYS A 85 -12.16 12.35 0.46
N ASP A 86 -12.38 11.46 1.43
CA ASP A 86 -13.36 11.68 2.50
C ASP A 86 -12.98 12.90 3.37
N VAL A 87 -11.70 13.04 3.70
CA VAL A 87 -11.16 14.16 4.48
C VAL A 87 -11.33 15.46 3.71
N GLY A 88 -10.90 15.50 2.44
CA GLY A 88 -11.01 16.70 1.60
C GLY A 88 -12.46 17.16 1.43
N ALA A 89 -13.39 16.22 1.22
CA ALA A 89 -14.83 16.51 1.11
C ALA A 89 -15.45 17.10 2.38
N SER A 90 -14.80 16.94 3.54
CA SER A 90 -15.25 17.43 4.84
C SER A 90 -14.56 18.74 5.26
N MET A 91 -13.74 19.34 4.39
CA MET A 91 -12.97 20.55 4.63
C MET A 91 -13.50 21.74 3.83
N SER A 92 -13.12 22.97 4.23
CA SER A 92 -13.27 24.13 3.34
C SER A 92 -12.35 23.99 2.13
N GLU A 93 -12.67 24.68 1.03
CA GLU A 93 -11.85 24.65 -0.19
C GLU A 93 -10.37 25.00 0.07
N SER A 94 -10.11 26.03 0.88
CA SER A 94 -8.74 26.43 1.26
C SER A 94 -8.00 25.35 2.06
N ALA A 95 -8.70 24.62 2.93
CA ALA A 95 -8.12 23.54 3.72
C ALA A 95 -7.88 22.29 2.87
N ASP A 96 -8.79 21.94 1.95
CA ASP A 96 -8.60 20.84 0.99
C ASP A 96 -7.40 21.12 0.05
N LEU A 97 -7.27 22.35 -0.46
CA LEU A 97 -6.10 22.76 -1.26
C LEU A 97 -4.79 22.59 -0.46
N SER A 98 -4.79 22.97 0.82
CA SER A 98 -3.63 22.79 1.70
C SER A 98 -3.32 21.30 1.97
N LEU A 99 -4.36 20.47 2.13
CA LEU A 99 -4.22 19.02 2.29
C LEU A 99 -3.62 18.39 1.03
N ARG A 100 -4.09 18.79 -0.16
CA ARG A 100 -3.55 18.34 -1.45
C ARG A 100 -2.07 18.65 -1.58
N ASP A 101 -1.65 19.86 -1.24
CA ASP A 101 -0.26 20.27 -1.32
C ASP A 101 0.60 19.51 -0.29
N THR A 102 0.05 19.24 0.90
CA THR A 102 0.66 18.35 1.90
C THR A 102 0.86 16.93 1.35
N GLN A 103 -0.11 16.36 0.63
CA GLN A 103 0.06 15.03 0.01
C GLN A 103 1.17 15.01 -1.04
N ARG A 104 1.25 16.04 -1.89
CA ARG A 104 2.33 16.13 -2.91
C ARG A 104 3.71 16.22 -2.26
N ALA A 105 3.84 17.04 -1.21
CA ALA A 105 5.07 17.15 -0.44
C ALA A 105 5.44 15.81 0.24
N TRP A 106 4.46 15.12 0.80
CA TRP A 106 4.65 13.79 1.39
C TRP A 106 5.12 12.76 0.35
N ILE A 107 4.55 12.73 -0.85
CA ILE A 107 5.00 11.82 -1.93
C ILE A 107 6.48 12.08 -2.26
N ALA A 108 6.86 13.34 -2.46
CA ALA A 108 8.25 13.70 -2.74
C ALA A 108 9.21 13.31 -1.61
N PHE A 109 8.77 13.46 -0.35
CA PHE A 109 9.51 12.99 0.82
C PHE A 109 9.64 11.46 0.84
N ARG A 110 8.54 10.73 0.66
CA ARG A 110 8.50 9.26 0.65
C ARG A 110 9.50 8.71 -0.37
N ASP A 111 9.42 9.20 -1.60
CA ASP A 111 10.23 8.69 -2.70
C ASP A 111 11.73 8.94 -2.45
N LYS A 112 12.09 10.11 -1.92
CA LYS A 112 13.48 10.42 -1.51
C LYS A 112 13.94 9.61 -0.30
N ALA A 113 13.08 9.46 0.71
CA ALA A 113 13.41 8.73 1.93
C ALA A 113 13.64 7.24 1.65
N CYS A 114 12.92 6.66 0.70
CA CYS A 114 13.01 5.25 0.35
C CYS A 114 14.08 4.91 -0.70
N ASP A 115 14.80 5.89 -1.25
CA ASP A 115 15.89 5.67 -2.21
C ASP A 115 17.25 5.39 -1.54
N TRP A 116 17.33 5.47 -0.21
CA TRP A 116 18.57 5.18 0.53
C TRP A 116 19.25 3.85 0.15
N PRO A 117 18.54 2.73 -0.18
CA PRO A 117 19.21 1.49 -0.53
C PRO A 117 20.06 1.62 -1.81
N SER A 118 19.63 2.45 -2.76
CA SER A 118 20.38 2.75 -3.99
C SER A 118 21.71 3.45 -3.69
N LEU A 119 21.75 4.24 -2.62
CA LEU A 119 22.95 4.95 -2.18
C LEU A 119 23.96 4.02 -1.48
N VAL A 120 23.46 2.99 -0.79
CA VAL A 120 24.28 2.07 0.02
C VAL A 120 24.71 0.83 -0.75
N TYR A 121 23.86 0.33 -1.66
CA TYR A 121 24.07 -0.94 -2.36
C TYR A 121 24.04 -0.79 -3.89
N PRO A 122 24.85 0.10 -4.50
CA PRO A 122 24.78 0.39 -5.93
C PRO A 122 24.91 -0.89 -6.77
N GLY A 123 23.91 -1.14 -7.63
CA GLY A 123 23.85 -2.33 -8.49
C GLY A 123 23.42 -3.63 -7.81
N GLY A 124 23.15 -3.62 -6.51
CA GLY A 124 22.71 -4.80 -5.75
C GLY A 124 21.22 -5.09 -5.92
N SER A 125 20.85 -6.37 -6.06
CA SER A 125 19.45 -6.79 -6.14
C SER A 125 18.66 -6.50 -4.85
N ILE A 126 19.34 -6.34 -3.71
CA ILE A 126 18.76 -6.01 -2.41
C ILE A 126 18.11 -4.62 -2.36
N ILE A 127 18.42 -3.73 -3.30
CA ILE A 127 17.81 -2.39 -3.41
C ILE A 127 16.29 -2.50 -3.47
N GLY A 128 15.76 -3.41 -4.29
CA GLY A 128 14.32 -3.58 -4.50
C GLY A 128 13.56 -3.87 -3.20
N PRO A 129 13.88 -4.97 -2.50
CA PRO A 129 13.22 -5.34 -1.26
C PRO A 129 13.29 -4.25 -0.18
N LEU A 130 14.47 -3.65 0.03
CA LEU A 130 14.63 -2.59 1.04
C LEU A 130 13.83 -1.33 0.70
N SER A 131 13.78 -0.97 -0.60
CA SER A 131 12.96 0.16 -1.06
C SER A 131 11.46 -0.16 -0.92
N GLY A 132 11.06 -1.38 -1.28
CA GLY A 132 9.67 -1.86 -1.17
C GLY A 132 9.18 -1.87 0.29
N GLU A 133 10.00 -2.34 1.22
CA GLU A 133 9.69 -2.31 2.65
C GLU A 133 9.49 -0.87 3.17
N CYS A 134 10.37 0.05 2.77
CA CYS A 134 10.23 1.46 3.11
C CYS A 134 8.94 2.06 2.53
N LEU A 135 8.67 1.82 1.25
CA LEU A 135 7.51 2.35 0.55
C LEU A 135 6.19 1.88 1.17
N GLN A 136 6.07 0.59 1.53
CA GLN A 136 4.87 0.11 2.22
C GLN A 136 4.70 0.77 3.59
N THR A 137 5.79 0.96 4.33
CA THR A 137 5.76 1.52 5.68
C THR A 137 5.31 2.97 5.65
N GLN A 138 5.89 3.76 4.74
CA GLN A 138 5.55 5.17 4.60
C GLN A 138 4.13 5.37 4.08
N THR A 139 3.67 4.51 3.16
CA THR A 139 2.29 4.56 2.64
C THR A 139 1.27 4.19 3.73
N GLY A 140 1.53 3.14 4.50
CA GLY A 140 0.68 2.75 5.62
C GLY A 140 0.61 3.82 6.71
N ARG A 141 1.74 4.40 7.10
CA ARG A 141 1.79 5.52 8.05
C ARG A 141 0.94 6.70 7.58
N ARG A 142 1.05 7.09 6.31
CA ARG A 142 0.27 8.21 5.78
C ARG A 142 -1.24 7.91 5.76
N ALA A 143 -1.62 6.69 5.43
CA ALA A 143 -3.02 6.28 5.48
C ALA A 143 -3.58 6.38 6.91
N LEU A 144 -2.80 6.00 7.92
CA LEU A 144 -3.17 6.12 9.34
C LEU A 144 -3.21 7.57 9.83
N ASP A 145 -2.30 8.42 9.36
CA ASP A 145 -2.35 9.86 9.66
C ASP A 145 -3.61 10.52 9.09
N LEU A 146 -4.04 10.12 7.89
CA LEU A 146 -5.32 10.60 7.33
C LEU A 146 -6.52 10.15 8.14
N ASP A 147 -6.49 8.96 8.75
CA ASP A 147 -7.57 8.52 9.65
C ASP A 147 -7.66 9.40 10.89
N ARG A 148 -6.52 9.84 11.44
CA ARG A 148 -6.50 10.77 12.58
C ARG A 148 -7.13 12.10 12.20
N ILE A 149 -6.82 12.62 11.01
CA ILE A 149 -7.46 13.84 10.49
C ILE A 149 -8.97 13.61 10.34
N LYS A 150 -9.40 12.48 9.77
CA LYS A 150 -10.81 12.13 9.60
C LYS A 150 -11.56 12.04 10.94
N ALA A 151 -10.96 11.41 11.96
CA ALA A 151 -11.54 11.34 13.30
C ALA A 151 -11.71 12.74 13.91
N ALA A 152 -10.67 13.58 13.86
CA ALA A 152 -10.71 14.95 14.37
C ALA A 152 -11.69 15.87 13.63
N LEU A 153 -12.09 15.55 12.41
CA LEU A 153 -13.16 16.25 11.68
C LEU A 153 -14.57 15.78 12.10
N THR A 154 -14.70 14.54 12.54
CA THR A 154 -15.99 13.94 12.93
C THR A 154 -16.41 14.32 14.35
N GLU A 155 -15.45 14.70 15.19
CA GLU A 155 -15.67 15.12 16.59
C GLU A 155 -15.96 16.63 16.74
N ARG A 156 -16.05 17.38 15.64
CA ARG A 156 -16.31 18.83 15.66
C ARG A 156 -17.78 19.19 15.86
#